data_AF-A0A959UWM3-F1
#
_entry.id   AF-A0A959UWM3-F1
#
_cell.length_a   1.000
_cell.length_b   1.000
_cell.length_c   1.000
_cell.angle_alpha   90.00
_cell.angle_beta   90.00
_cell.angle_gamma   90.00
#
_symmetry.space_group_name_H-M   'P 1'
#
loop_
_entity.id
_entity.type
_entity.pdbx_description
1 polymer ?
#
loop_
_entity_poly.entity_id
_entity_poly.type
_entity_poly.pdbx_seq_one_letter_code
_entity_poly.pdbx_strand_id
1 'polypeptide(L)'
;RFKRELLITARFDGTGTAADLRQLPLVVSYPGSAGKVVEKRNTDGDGQARTLVQRIQLDAINPEVVVRLDMEALVPEDLDNGLAAPLVASLNTPERRVPIDVTMPRVHMQSLEKNFGEAISDGGAALALREELSTKGFRFVDREQDADLLMLVNANTREGGSSNGFYTAYLDISFSFRDRRSREVIYEGGRQGVKGVQLNFTKAGLEAYKKAVQEVRRELAPAMMDAIM
;
A
#
# COMPACT_ATOMS: atom_id res chain seq x y z
N ARG A 1 6.83 -5.82 4.98
CA ARG A 1 7.02 -6.50 3.69
C ARG A 1 6.14 -7.73 3.59
N PHE A 2 5.07 -7.67 2.79
CA PHE A 2 4.22 -8.84 2.55
C PHE A 2 4.93 -9.79 1.59
N LYS A 3 5.22 -11.01 2.07
CA LYS A 3 5.83 -12.08 1.29
C LYS A 3 5.26 -13.42 1.78
N ARG A 4 4.63 -14.18 0.88
CA ARG A 4 4.04 -15.47 1.23
C ARG A 4 4.24 -16.48 0.10
N GLU A 5 4.78 -17.63 0.44
CA GLU A 5 4.84 -18.77 -0.47
C GLU A 5 3.47 -19.45 -0.51
N LEU A 6 3.03 -19.82 -1.72
CA LEU A 6 1.83 -20.61 -1.94
C LEU A 6 2.20 -21.92 -2.63
N LEU A 7 1.58 -23.00 -2.15
CA LEU A 7 1.62 -24.31 -2.77
C LEU A 7 0.32 -24.54 -3.52
N ILE A 8 0.43 -24.85 -4.80
CA ILE A 8 -0.68 -25.18 -5.69
C ILE A 8 -0.62 -26.69 -5.94
N THR A 9 -1.75 -27.37 -5.87
CA THR A 9 -1.86 -28.81 -6.14
C THR A 9 -2.89 -29.04 -7.23
N ALA A 10 -2.52 -29.78 -8.28
CA ALA A 10 -3.39 -30.13 -9.38
C ALA A 10 -3.65 -31.64 -9.40
N ARG A 11 -4.94 -32.01 -9.35
CA ARG A 11 -5.39 -33.40 -9.37
C ARG A 11 -6.53 -33.57 -10.35
N PHE A 12 -6.61 -34.74 -10.95
CA PHE A 12 -7.73 -35.17 -11.77
C PHE A 12 -8.52 -36.25 -11.02
N ASP A 13 -9.83 -36.08 -10.91
CA ASP A 13 -10.74 -36.99 -10.21
C ASP A 13 -11.89 -37.42 -11.12
N GLY A 14 -11.55 -38.20 -12.15
CA GLY A 14 -12.52 -38.66 -13.17
C GLY A 14 -12.98 -40.12 -13.00
N THR A 15 -12.29 -40.94 -12.20
CA THR A 15 -12.47 -42.40 -12.18
C THR A 15 -12.36 -43.05 -10.79
N GLY A 16 -12.46 -42.28 -9.71
CA GLY A 16 -12.49 -42.80 -8.33
C GLY A 16 -11.12 -42.95 -7.64
N THR A 17 -10.03 -42.69 -8.36
CA THR A 17 -8.70 -42.48 -7.76
C THR A 17 -8.13 -41.16 -8.27
N ALA A 18 -7.88 -40.21 -7.36
CA ALA A 18 -7.30 -38.93 -7.72
C ALA A 18 -5.86 -39.14 -8.23
N ALA A 19 -5.61 -38.72 -9.46
CA ALA A 19 -4.27 -38.75 -10.05
C ALA A 19 -3.65 -37.36 -10.02
N ASP A 20 -2.40 -37.25 -9.58
CA ASP A 20 -1.65 -36.00 -9.62
C ASP A 20 -1.32 -35.62 -11.07
N LEU A 21 -1.65 -34.40 -11.45
CA LEU A 21 -1.41 -33.89 -12.80
C LEU A 21 0.00 -33.32 -12.87
N ARG A 22 0.92 -34.08 -13.47
CA ARG A 22 2.35 -33.72 -13.63
C ARG A 22 2.57 -32.86 -14.86
N GLN A 23 3.55 -31.94 -14.79
CA GLN A 23 3.92 -31.03 -15.88
C GLN A 23 2.75 -30.23 -16.44
N LEU A 24 1.70 -30.04 -15.65
CA LEU A 24 0.52 -29.28 -16.03
C LEU A 24 0.91 -27.79 -16.07
N PRO A 25 0.79 -27.10 -17.22
CA PRO A 25 1.16 -25.72 -17.33
C PRO A 25 0.07 -24.83 -16.74
N LEU A 26 0.48 -23.89 -15.91
CA LEU A 26 -0.35 -23.01 -15.10
C LEU A 26 0.06 -21.55 -15.31
N VAL A 27 -0.93 -20.67 -15.30
CA VAL A 27 -0.76 -19.22 -15.18
C VAL A 27 -1.23 -18.79 -13.80
N VAL A 28 -0.33 -18.20 -13.03
CA VAL A 28 -0.63 -17.54 -11.74
C VAL A 28 -0.63 -16.03 -11.96
N SER A 29 -1.65 -15.34 -11.47
CA SER A 29 -1.67 -13.87 -11.53
C SER A 29 -2.24 -13.23 -10.27
N TYR A 30 -1.73 -12.05 -9.92
CA TYR A 30 -2.18 -11.26 -8.77
C TYR A 30 -1.83 -9.77 -8.96
N PRO A 31 -2.51 -8.84 -8.26
CA PRO A 31 -2.22 -7.41 -8.38
C PRO A 31 -0.92 -7.06 -7.62
N GLY A 32 0.16 -6.80 -8.36
CA GLY A 32 1.43 -6.33 -7.80
C GLY A 32 1.50 -4.80 -7.77
N SER A 33 2.37 -4.26 -6.91
CA SER A 33 2.56 -2.82 -6.72
C SER A 33 3.06 -2.09 -7.97
N ALA A 34 3.73 -2.79 -8.88
CA ALA A 34 4.20 -2.29 -10.17
C ALA A 34 3.29 -2.69 -11.35
N GLY A 35 2.08 -3.21 -11.05
CA GLY A 35 1.15 -3.74 -12.04
C GLY A 35 0.85 -5.22 -11.82
N LYS A 36 -0.03 -5.77 -12.66
CA LYS A 36 -0.45 -7.17 -12.58
C LYS A 36 0.75 -8.10 -12.78
N VAL A 37 1.01 -8.93 -11.79
CA VAL A 37 1.99 -10.02 -11.90
C VAL A 37 1.35 -11.18 -12.64
N VAL A 38 2.08 -11.74 -13.61
CA VAL A 38 1.68 -12.95 -14.33
C VAL A 38 2.90 -13.87 -14.38
N GLU A 39 2.78 -15.04 -13.79
CA GLU A 39 3.82 -16.07 -13.78
C GLU A 39 3.31 -17.33 -14.48
N LYS A 40 4.14 -17.90 -15.35
CA LYS A 40 3.94 -19.26 -15.88
C LYS A 40 4.69 -20.26 -15.01
N ARG A 41 4.06 -21.39 -14.69
CA ARG A 41 4.60 -22.48 -13.86
C ARG A 41 4.11 -23.82 -14.37
N ASN A 42 4.91 -24.86 -14.19
CA ASN A 42 4.47 -26.23 -14.39
C ASN A 42 4.41 -26.95 -13.06
N THR A 43 3.50 -27.90 -12.92
CA THR A 43 3.50 -28.80 -11.77
C THR A 43 4.65 -29.81 -11.85
N ASP A 44 5.16 -30.22 -10.70
CA ASP A 44 6.22 -31.21 -10.55
C ASP A 44 5.69 -32.67 -10.60
N GLY A 45 6.54 -33.62 -10.21
CA GLY A 45 6.21 -35.05 -10.18
C GLY A 45 5.09 -35.42 -9.19
N ASP A 46 4.79 -34.55 -8.24
CA ASP A 46 3.73 -34.74 -7.24
C ASP A 46 2.49 -33.89 -7.56
N GLY A 47 2.43 -33.32 -8.78
CA GLY A 47 1.34 -32.45 -9.20
C GLY A 47 1.32 -31.09 -8.49
N GLN A 48 2.47 -30.64 -7.98
CA GLN A 48 2.58 -29.40 -7.19
C GLN A 48 3.31 -28.30 -7.93
N ALA A 49 2.91 -27.04 -7.71
CA ALA A 49 3.63 -25.87 -8.17
C ALA A 49 3.77 -24.86 -7.03
N ARG A 50 4.93 -24.20 -6.95
CA ARG A 50 5.20 -23.15 -5.95
C ARG A 50 5.25 -21.79 -6.61
N THR A 51 4.64 -20.81 -5.94
CA THR A 51 4.69 -19.39 -6.33
C THR A 51 4.91 -18.53 -5.10
N LEU A 52 5.51 -17.37 -5.32
CA LEU A 52 5.80 -16.40 -4.28
C LEU A 52 4.96 -15.15 -4.51
N VAL A 53 4.00 -14.90 -3.61
CA VAL A 53 3.20 -13.69 -3.65
C VAL A 53 3.88 -12.63 -2.79
N GLN A 54 4.24 -11.52 -3.42
CA GLN A 54 4.95 -10.42 -2.78
C GLN A 54 4.63 -9.10 -3.45
N ARG A 55 4.88 -7.99 -2.71
CA ARG A 55 4.70 -6.61 -3.18
C ARG A 55 3.31 -6.41 -3.81
N ILE A 56 2.29 -6.75 -3.03
CA ILE A 56 0.89 -6.64 -3.47
C ILE A 56 0.50 -5.18 -3.53
N GLN A 57 -0.31 -4.82 -4.53
CA GLN A 57 -0.95 -3.53 -4.58
C GLN A 57 -1.97 -3.40 -3.44
N LEU A 58 -1.66 -2.55 -2.45
CA LEU A 58 -2.43 -2.43 -1.20
C LEU A 58 -3.78 -1.72 -1.36
N ASP A 59 -3.96 -0.92 -2.42
CA ASP A 59 -5.23 -0.24 -2.74
C ASP A 59 -6.10 -1.03 -3.72
N ALA A 60 -5.71 -2.27 -4.07
CA ALA A 60 -6.53 -3.15 -4.88
C ALA A 60 -7.80 -3.53 -4.12
N ILE A 61 -8.96 -3.40 -4.78
CA ILE A 61 -10.24 -3.85 -4.24
C ILE A 61 -10.29 -5.38 -4.31
N ASN A 62 -10.44 -6.04 -3.17
CA ASN A 62 -10.48 -7.51 -3.04
C ASN A 62 -9.34 -8.20 -3.81
N PRO A 63 -8.07 -8.01 -3.40
CA PRO A 63 -6.95 -8.60 -4.11
C PRO A 63 -7.04 -10.13 -4.04
N GLU A 64 -6.86 -10.79 -5.18
CA GLU A 64 -6.91 -12.24 -5.30
C GLU A 64 -5.67 -12.76 -6.03
N VAL A 65 -5.23 -13.97 -5.65
CA VAL A 65 -4.36 -14.79 -6.47
C VAL A 65 -5.26 -15.66 -7.34
N VAL A 66 -5.07 -15.57 -8.65
CA VAL A 66 -5.80 -16.37 -9.63
C VAL A 66 -4.86 -17.36 -10.27
N VAL A 67 -5.19 -18.65 -10.17
CA VAL A 67 -4.47 -19.75 -10.81
C VAL A 67 -5.36 -20.35 -11.88
N ARG A 68 -4.85 -20.46 -13.10
CA ARG A 68 -5.54 -21.07 -14.25
C ARG A 68 -4.63 -22.02 -15.00
N LEU A 69 -5.20 -22.90 -15.81
CA LEU A 69 -4.42 -23.63 -16.82
C LEU A 69 -3.88 -22.65 -17.87
N ASP A 70 -2.64 -22.87 -18.29
CA ASP A 70 -2.09 -22.24 -19.49
C ASP A 70 -2.56 -23.04 -20.71
N MET A 71 -3.71 -22.66 -21.25
CA MET A 71 -4.31 -23.39 -22.37
C MET A 71 -3.49 -23.27 -23.66
N GLU A 72 -2.75 -22.17 -23.85
CA GLU A 72 -1.87 -21.99 -25.01
C GLU A 72 -0.74 -23.02 -24.99
N ALA A 73 -0.17 -23.28 -23.80
CA ALA A 73 0.88 -24.29 -23.62
C ALA A 73 0.38 -25.74 -23.78
N LEU A 74 -0.94 -25.96 -23.80
CA LEU A 74 -1.55 -27.27 -24.02
C LEU A 74 -1.91 -27.52 -25.50
N VAL A 75 -1.80 -26.51 -26.36
CA VAL A 75 -2.05 -26.67 -27.80
C VAL A 75 -0.84 -27.35 -28.44
N PRO A 76 -1.03 -28.48 -29.16
CA PRO A 76 0.05 -29.10 -29.93
C PRO A 76 0.60 -28.15 -30.99
N GLU A 77 1.92 -28.08 -31.14
CA GLU A 77 2.59 -27.16 -32.08
C GLU A 77 2.24 -27.42 -33.56
N ASP A 78 1.80 -28.65 -33.84
CA ASP A 78 1.39 -29.17 -35.15
C ASP A 78 -0.08 -28.91 -35.49
N LEU A 79 -0.85 -28.30 -34.58
CA LEU A 79 -2.22 -27.88 -34.85
C LEU A 79 -2.24 -26.51 -35.57
N ASP A 80 -3.06 -26.37 -36.61
CA ASP A 80 -3.23 -25.08 -37.29
C ASP A 80 -3.81 -24.03 -36.33
N ASN A 81 -3.04 -22.96 -36.08
CA ASN A 81 -3.41 -21.85 -35.20
C ASN A 81 -4.74 -21.19 -35.58
N GLY A 82 -5.12 -21.20 -36.87
CA GLY A 82 -6.40 -20.65 -37.35
C GLY A 82 -7.63 -21.43 -36.84
N LEU A 83 -7.46 -22.71 -36.52
CA LEU A 83 -8.51 -23.57 -35.95
C LEU A 83 -8.34 -23.78 -34.44
N ALA A 84 -7.11 -23.82 -33.94
CA ALA A 84 -6.79 -24.07 -32.53
C ALA A 84 -7.26 -22.92 -31.61
N ALA A 85 -6.93 -21.68 -31.97
CA ALA A 85 -7.17 -20.53 -31.09
C ALA A 85 -8.67 -20.28 -30.79
N PRO A 86 -9.60 -20.34 -31.78
CA PRO A 86 -11.03 -20.20 -31.50
C PRO A 86 -11.58 -21.32 -30.60
N LEU A 87 -11.12 -22.55 -30.79
CA LEU A 87 -11.56 -23.71 -30.01
C LEU A 87 -11.09 -23.58 -28.56
N VAL A 88 -9.81 -23.28 -28.34
CA VAL A 88 -9.27 -23.04 -26.99
C VAL A 88 -9.98 -21.90 -26.29
N ALA A 89 -10.25 -20.80 -26.99
CA ALA A 89 -10.97 -19.65 -26.44
C ALA A 89 -12.43 -19.96 -26.05
N SER A 90 -13.04 -20.99 -26.66
CA SER A 90 -14.40 -21.43 -26.33
C SER A 90 -14.49 -22.39 -25.14
N LEU A 91 -13.37 -22.90 -24.64
CA LEU A 91 -13.34 -23.83 -23.52
C LEU A 91 -13.44 -23.10 -22.18
N ASN A 92 -14.35 -23.56 -21.31
CA ASN A 92 -14.39 -23.13 -19.92
C ASN A 92 -13.19 -23.71 -19.17
N THR A 93 -12.17 -22.87 -18.97
CA THR A 93 -10.94 -23.28 -18.30
C THR A 93 -11.14 -23.24 -16.78
N PRO A 94 -10.80 -24.30 -16.03
CA PRO A 94 -10.85 -24.26 -14.58
C PRO A 94 -9.93 -23.17 -14.04
N GLU A 95 -10.49 -22.32 -13.18
CA GLU A 95 -9.74 -21.32 -12.44
C GLU A 95 -9.98 -21.45 -10.94
N ARG A 96 -8.93 -21.19 -10.15
CA ARG A 96 -9.02 -21.07 -8.70
C ARG A 96 -8.64 -19.65 -8.31
N ARG A 97 -9.50 -19.03 -7.52
CA ARG A 97 -9.29 -17.71 -6.92
C ARG A 97 -9.09 -17.87 -5.43
N VAL A 98 -8.04 -17.26 -4.91
CA VAL A 98 -7.71 -17.26 -3.49
C VAL A 98 -7.62 -15.81 -3.03
N PRO A 99 -8.46 -15.36 -2.09
CA PRO A 99 -8.40 -13.99 -1.60
C PRO A 99 -7.09 -13.73 -0.86
N ILE A 100 -6.62 -12.50 -0.95
CA ILE A 100 -5.44 -12.01 -0.24
C ILE A 100 -5.90 -11.12 0.90
N ASP A 101 -5.84 -11.64 2.12
CA ASP A 101 -6.11 -10.86 3.32
C ASP A 101 -4.87 -10.10 3.77
N VAL A 102 -4.83 -8.80 3.45
CA VAL A 102 -3.76 -7.90 3.90
C VAL A 102 -4.13 -7.30 5.25
N THR A 103 -3.35 -7.61 6.28
CA THR A 103 -3.47 -6.93 7.58
C THR A 103 -2.58 -5.70 7.59
N MET A 104 -3.21 -4.51 7.54
CA MET A 104 -2.51 -3.24 7.63
C MET A 104 -1.99 -2.98 9.07
N PRO A 105 -0.82 -2.35 9.22
CA PRO A 105 -0.22 -2.12 10.53
C PRO A 105 -1.03 -1.11 11.35
N ARG A 106 -0.96 -1.29 12.68
CA ARG A 106 -1.54 -0.34 13.64
C ARG A 106 -0.56 0.78 13.93
N VAL A 107 -1.03 2.02 13.94
CA VAL A 107 -0.20 3.21 14.14
C VAL A 107 -0.60 3.91 15.43
N HIS A 108 0.37 4.13 16.32
CA HIS A 108 0.20 5.09 17.41
C HIS A 108 0.80 6.42 16.97
N MET A 109 0.01 7.50 17.02
CA MET A 109 0.42 8.83 16.59
C MET A 109 0.50 9.78 17.77
N GLN A 110 1.66 10.43 17.91
CA GLN A 110 1.89 11.54 18.82
C GLN A 110 2.08 12.81 18.00
N SER A 111 1.43 13.89 18.40
CA SER A 111 1.53 15.18 17.73
C SER A 111 1.84 16.28 18.73
N LEU A 112 2.84 17.09 18.41
CA LEU A 112 3.20 18.31 19.11
C LEU A 112 3.14 19.46 18.10
N GLU A 113 1.95 20.05 17.98
CA GLU A 113 1.67 21.10 17.00
C GLU A 113 1.31 22.41 17.69
N LYS A 114 1.97 23.49 17.26
CA LYS A 114 1.82 24.82 17.85
C LYS A 114 1.65 25.90 16.80
N ASN A 115 0.71 26.82 17.05
CA ASN A 115 0.61 28.08 16.33
C ASN A 115 1.13 29.20 17.26
N PHE A 116 2.31 29.74 16.98
CA PHE A 116 2.93 30.80 17.79
C PHE A 116 3.03 30.44 19.29
N GLY A 117 3.38 29.18 19.57
CA GLY A 117 3.50 28.67 20.93
C GLY A 117 2.19 28.13 21.54
N GLU A 118 1.03 28.45 20.97
CA GLU A 118 -0.27 27.91 21.41
C GLU A 118 -0.51 26.54 20.79
N ALA A 119 -0.89 25.56 21.60
CA ALA A 119 -1.16 24.21 21.12
C ALA A 119 -2.37 24.18 20.18
N ILE A 120 -2.24 23.43 19.07
CA ILE A 120 -3.33 23.20 18.13
C ILE A 120 -3.91 21.82 18.40
N SER A 121 -5.16 21.75 18.86
CA SER A 121 -5.90 20.49 19.05
C SER A 121 -6.62 20.04 17.78
N ASP A 122 -7.11 20.98 16.97
CA ASP A 122 -7.99 20.73 15.82
C ASP A 122 -7.49 21.41 14.55
N GLY A 123 -7.62 20.74 13.41
CA GLY A 123 -7.20 21.28 12.11
C GLY A 123 -5.68 21.31 11.87
N GLY A 124 -4.90 20.68 12.76
CA GLY A 124 -3.48 20.46 12.59
C GLY A 124 -3.13 19.42 11.51
N ALA A 125 -1.83 19.28 11.25
CA ALA A 125 -1.29 18.30 10.31
C ALA A 125 -1.61 16.86 10.71
N ALA A 126 -1.57 16.53 12.00
CA ALA A 126 -1.86 15.19 12.49
C ALA A 126 -3.27 14.70 12.12
N LEU A 127 -4.29 15.57 12.17
CA LEU A 127 -5.64 15.19 11.75
C LEU A 127 -5.66 14.82 10.27
N ALA A 128 -5.08 15.69 9.44
CA ALA A 128 -5.04 15.50 8.01
C ALA A 128 -4.24 14.26 7.59
N LEU A 129 -3.17 13.93 8.32
CA LEU A 129 -2.36 12.73 8.10
C LEU A 129 -3.08 11.47 8.57
N ARG A 130 -3.78 11.53 9.71
CA ARG A 130 -4.61 10.44 10.21
C ARG A 130 -5.69 10.06 9.20
N GLU A 131 -6.39 11.04 8.64
CA GLU A 131 -7.41 10.82 7.61
C GLU A 131 -6.81 10.11 6.39
N GLU A 132 -5.71 10.64 5.85
CA GLU A 132 -5.05 10.09 4.65
C GLU A 132 -4.57 8.65 4.86
N LEU A 133 -3.97 8.35 6.02
CA LEU A 133 -3.52 6.98 6.30
C LEU A 133 -4.69 6.04 6.57
N SER A 134 -5.78 6.54 7.17
CA SER A 134 -6.98 5.74 7.39
C SER A 134 -7.67 5.35 6.07
N THR A 135 -7.71 6.26 5.08
CA THR A 135 -8.24 5.93 3.73
C THR A 135 -7.36 4.90 3.01
N LYS A 136 -6.07 4.82 3.34
CA LYS A 136 -5.14 3.79 2.88
C LYS A 136 -5.21 2.49 3.70
N GLY A 137 -6.11 2.39 4.68
CA GLY A 137 -6.37 1.16 5.43
C GLY A 137 -5.56 1.00 6.73
N PHE A 138 -4.72 1.97 7.09
CA PHE A 138 -4.04 1.96 8.39
C PHE A 138 -5.04 2.13 9.52
N ARG A 139 -4.75 1.50 10.66
CA ARG A 139 -5.59 1.60 11.85
C ARG A 139 -4.86 2.36 12.95
N PHE A 140 -5.45 3.43 13.46
CA PHE A 140 -4.86 4.18 14.56
C PHE A 140 -5.24 3.57 15.92
N VAL A 141 -4.30 3.57 16.86
CA VAL A 141 -4.49 3.08 18.22
C VAL A 141 -4.01 4.11 19.24
N ASP A 142 -4.72 4.17 20.37
CA ASP A 142 -4.44 5.17 21.41
C ASP A 142 -3.22 4.82 22.27
N ARG A 143 -2.94 3.53 22.47
CA ARG A 143 -1.83 3.07 23.31
C ARG A 143 -0.63 2.66 22.44
N GLU A 144 0.56 3.16 22.77
CA GLU A 144 1.81 2.81 22.10
C GLU A 144 2.03 1.29 22.02
N GLN A 145 1.69 0.57 23.08
CA GLN A 145 1.86 -0.90 23.17
C GLN A 145 1.01 -1.69 22.18
N ASP A 146 -0.11 -1.11 21.71
CA ASP A 146 -1.01 -1.75 20.75
C ASP A 146 -0.62 -1.44 19.31
N ALA A 147 0.40 -0.62 19.09
CA ALA A 147 0.83 -0.25 17.74
C ALA A 147 1.89 -1.21 17.19
N ASP A 148 1.99 -1.24 15.87
CA ASP A 148 3.13 -1.81 15.15
C ASP A 148 4.11 -0.71 14.75
N LEU A 149 3.58 0.49 14.47
CA LEU A 149 4.31 1.68 14.05
C LEU A 149 4.07 2.87 14.97
N LEU A 150 5.11 3.67 15.17
CA LEU A 150 5.07 4.91 15.94
C LEU A 150 5.24 6.09 15.00
N MET A 151 4.25 6.98 14.98
CA MET A 151 4.28 8.22 14.22
C MET A 151 4.46 9.39 15.19
N LEU A 152 5.46 10.23 14.94
CA LEU A 152 5.63 11.51 15.62
C LEU A 152 5.44 12.64 14.61
N VAL A 153 4.63 13.63 14.96
CA VAL A 153 4.43 14.86 14.19
C VAL A 153 4.83 16.03 15.07
N ASN A 154 5.77 16.85 14.60
CA ASN A 154 6.13 18.10 15.26
C ASN A 154 5.89 19.24 14.29
N ALA A 155 5.21 20.29 14.73
CA ALA A 155 5.06 21.47 13.89
C ALA A 155 4.95 22.73 14.74
N ASN A 156 5.59 23.81 14.28
CA ASN A 156 5.51 25.10 14.97
C ASN A 156 5.55 26.26 13.97
N THR A 157 4.69 27.25 14.16
CA THR A 157 4.75 28.50 13.40
C THR A 157 5.62 29.55 14.08
N ARG A 158 6.23 30.39 13.25
CA ARG A 158 7.00 31.58 13.64
C ARG A 158 6.58 32.79 12.83
N GLU A 159 6.72 33.97 13.42
CA GLU A 159 6.38 35.22 12.77
C GLU A 159 7.36 35.53 11.63
N GLY A 160 6.82 35.93 10.48
CA GLY A 160 7.59 36.37 9.32
C GLY A 160 7.61 37.89 9.12
N GLY A 161 6.68 38.60 9.77
CA GLY A 161 6.48 40.04 9.63
C GLY A 161 5.12 40.40 9.03
N SER A 162 4.87 41.70 8.90
CA SER A 162 3.62 42.24 8.35
C SER A 162 3.88 43.37 7.36
N SER A 163 3.11 43.42 6.27
CA SER A 163 3.19 44.48 5.25
C SER A 163 1.81 44.71 4.63
N ASN A 164 1.44 45.98 4.41
CA ASN A 164 0.18 46.39 3.77
C ASN A 164 -1.08 45.74 4.37
N GLY A 165 -1.14 45.55 5.69
CA GLY A 165 -2.27 44.92 6.37
C GLY A 165 -2.30 43.38 6.28
N PHE A 166 -1.31 42.76 5.66
CA PHE A 166 -1.12 41.31 5.63
C PHE A 166 -0.02 40.88 6.59
N TYR A 167 -0.24 39.73 7.21
CA TYR A 167 0.65 39.11 8.17
C TYR A 167 1.19 37.82 7.59
N THR A 168 2.49 37.61 7.73
CA THR A 168 3.20 36.43 7.25
C THR A 168 3.59 35.54 8.42
N ALA A 169 3.30 34.24 8.29
CA ALA A 169 3.76 33.20 9.18
C ALA A 169 4.58 32.18 8.40
N TYR A 170 5.57 31.60 9.07
CA TYR A 170 6.34 30.47 8.54
C TYR A 170 6.09 29.25 9.41
N LEU A 171 5.78 28.12 8.80
CA LEU A 171 5.62 26.84 9.48
C LEU A 171 6.83 25.95 9.21
N ASP A 172 7.38 25.41 10.29
CA ASP A 172 8.35 24.31 10.26
C ASP A 172 7.63 23.06 10.77
N ILE A 173 7.56 22.01 9.94
CA ILE A 173 6.92 20.73 10.24
C ILE A 173 7.90 19.58 10.00
N SER A 174 7.93 18.62 10.90
CA SER A 174 8.60 17.34 10.73
C SER A 174 7.70 16.19 11.15
N PHE A 175 7.91 15.04 10.55
CA PHE A 175 7.27 13.81 10.94
C PHE A 175 8.25 12.65 10.82
N SER A 176 8.09 11.65 11.67
CA SER A 176 8.89 10.43 11.64
C SER A 176 8.03 9.21 11.90
N PHE A 177 8.33 8.13 11.20
CA PHE A 177 7.76 6.81 11.41
C PHE A 177 8.85 5.85 11.88
N ARG A 178 8.56 5.15 12.97
CA ARG A 178 9.47 4.18 13.56
C ARG A 178 8.76 2.85 13.75
N ASP A 179 9.48 1.76 13.52
CA ASP A 179 9.02 0.45 13.95
C ASP A 179 8.99 0.41 15.49
N ARG A 180 7.88 -0.04 16.08
CA ARG A 180 7.77 -0.06 17.55
C ARG A 180 8.77 -1.02 18.19
N ARG A 181 9.05 -2.17 17.55
CA ARG A 181 9.89 -3.23 18.10
C ARG A 181 11.37 -2.90 17.97
N SER A 182 11.81 -2.51 16.78
CA SER A 182 13.23 -2.21 16.53
C SER A 182 13.63 -0.77 16.86
N ARG A 183 12.64 0.14 16.98
CA ARG A 183 12.84 1.61 17.07
C ARG A 183 13.54 2.21 15.86
N GLU A 184 13.72 1.44 14.79
CA GLU A 184 14.34 1.89 13.55
C GLU A 184 13.46 2.92 12.85
N VAL A 185 14.08 3.96 12.30
CA VAL A 185 13.41 4.97 11.50
C VAL A 185 13.12 4.38 10.13
N ILE A 186 11.84 4.14 9.86
CA ILE A 186 11.35 3.66 8.57
C ILE A 186 11.32 4.81 7.57
N TYR A 187 10.88 5.98 8.04
CA TYR A 187 10.78 7.18 7.24
C TYR A 187 10.84 8.42 8.12
N GLU A 188 11.49 9.46 7.63
CA GLU A 188 11.52 10.78 8.26
C GLU A 188 11.47 11.83 7.15
N GLY A 189 10.73 12.90 7.41
CA GLY A 189 10.59 14.00 6.47
C GLY A 189 9.99 15.22 7.11
N GLY A 190 9.83 16.26 6.31
CA GLY A 190 9.31 17.52 6.80
C GLY A 190 9.42 18.64 5.77
N ARG A 191 8.99 19.82 6.21
CA ARG A 191 9.13 21.08 5.50
C ARG A 191 9.49 22.19 6.45
N GLN A 192 10.33 23.09 5.97
CA GLN A 192 10.72 24.28 6.72
C GLN A 192 10.31 25.52 5.94
N GLY A 193 9.93 26.57 6.67
CA GLY A 193 9.63 27.87 6.10
C GLY A 193 8.39 27.90 5.21
N VAL A 194 7.40 27.03 5.45
CA VAL A 194 6.16 27.04 4.66
C VAL A 194 5.42 28.35 4.92
N LYS A 195 5.25 29.17 3.88
CA LYS A 195 4.73 30.54 4.02
C LYS A 195 3.20 30.59 3.97
N GLY A 196 2.61 31.08 5.06
CA GLY A 196 1.21 31.47 5.15
C GLY A 196 1.06 32.99 5.21
N VAL A 197 0.05 33.54 4.52
CA VAL A 197 -0.22 34.98 4.50
C VAL A 197 -1.72 35.21 4.67
N GLN A 198 -2.10 36.02 5.66
CA GLN A 198 -3.50 36.33 5.97
C GLN A 198 -3.65 37.68 6.66
N LEU A 199 -4.89 38.08 6.94
CA LEU A 199 -5.23 39.35 7.61
C LEU A 199 -4.83 39.44 9.09
N ASN A 200 -4.35 38.34 9.70
CA ASN A 200 -3.74 38.33 11.03
C ASN A 200 -2.76 37.15 11.17
N PHE A 201 -1.88 37.20 12.19
CA PHE A 201 -0.88 36.15 12.42
C PHE A 201 -1.49 34.77 12.64
N THR A 202 -2.51 34.64 13.48
CA THR A 202 -3.16 33.34 13.78
C THR A 202 -3.65 32.65 12.51
N LYS A 203 -4.40 33.37 11.67
CA LYS A 203 -4.90 32.88 10.37
C LYS A 203 -3.75 32.62 9.39
N ALA A 204 -2.68 33.42 9.43
CA ALA A 204 -1.51 33.21 8.57
C ALA A 204 -0.79 31.91 8.95
N GLY A 205 -0.69 31.61 10.24
CA GLY A 205 -0.18 30.33 10.74
C GLY A 205 -1.04 29.15 10.27
N LEU A 206 -2.36 29.25 10.41
CA LEU A 206 -3.27 28.19 9.92
C LEU A 206 -3.20 28.00 8.39
N GLU A 207 -3.02 29.09 7.63
CA GLU A 207 -2.80 29.02 6.18
C GLU A 207 -1.47 28.31 5.84
N ALA A 208 -0.42 28.53 6.63
CA ALA A 208 0.84 27.82 6.50
C ALA A 208 0.67 26.31 6.76
N TYR A 209 -0.08 25.93 7.81
CA TYR A 209 -0.46 24.54 8.08
C TYR A 209 -1.19 23.91 6.92
N LYS A 210 -2.22 24.57 6.39
CA LYS A 210 -3.00 24.06 5.26
C LYS A 210 -2.11 23.76 4.04
N LYS A 211 -1.18 24.66 3.71
CA LYS A 211 -0.23 24.46 2.61
C LYS A 211 0.74 23.32 2.89
N ALA A 212 1.34 23.29 4.09
CA ALA A 212 2.29 22.26 4.46
C ALA A 212 1.66 20.86 4.40
N VAL A 213 0.44 20.72 4.89
CA VAL A 213 -0.32 19.46 4.82
C VAL A 213 -0.52 19.00 3.38
N GLN A 214 -0.88 19.90 2.46
CA GLN A 214 -1.08 19.55 1.05
C GLN A 214 0.22 19.07 0.39
N GLU A 215 1.35 19.69 0.72
CA GLU A 215 2.66 19.25 0.23
C GLU A 215 3.07 17.91 0.84
N VAL A 216 2.96 17.78 2.17
CA VAL A 216 3.33 16.56 2.89
C VAL A 216 2.49 15.38 2.46
N ARG A 217 1.18 15.54 2.22
CA ARG A 217 0.30 14.46 1.74
C ARG A 217 0.82 13.85 0.43
N ARG A 218 1.35 14.67 -0.49
CA ARG A 218 1.85 14.20 -1.79
C ARG A 218 3.13 13.37 -1.67
N GLU A 219 3.91 13.56 -0.62
CA GLU A 219 5.19 12.86 -0.43
C GLU A 219 5.09 11.71 0.56
N LEU A 220 4.41 11.94 1.68
CA LEU A 220 4.32 10.98 2.78
C LEU A 220 3.50 9.76 2.38
N ALA A 221 2.35 9.93 1.73
CA ALA A 221 1.49 8.79 1.43
C ALA A 221 2.18 7.76 0.51
N PRO A 222 2.83 8.15 -0.61
CA PRO A 222 3.60 7.20 -1.41
C PRO A 222 4.79 6.59 -0.66
N ALA A 223 5.59 7.41 0.03
CA ALA A 223 6.78 6.94 0.75
C ALA A 223 6.43 5.91 1.85
N MET A 224 5.31 6.11 2.53
CA MET A 224 4.83 5.18 3.56
C MET A 224 4.37 3.84 2.98
N MET A 225 3.68 3.87 1.84
CA MET A 225 3.27 2.63 1.16
C MET A 225 4.50 1.84 0.71
N ASP A 226 5.50 2.52 0.14
CA ASP A 226 6.75 1.90 -0.30
C ASP A 226 7.56 1.31 0.85
N ALA A 227 7.60 1.98 2.00
CA ALA A 227 8.40 1.51 3.13
C ALA A 227 7.82 0.25 3.81
N ILE A 228 6.51 0.02 3.69
CA ILE A 228 5.82 -1.13 4.30
C ILE A 228 5.80 -2.34 3.36
N MET A 229 5.85 -2.12 2.04
CA MET A 229 5.93 -3.14 1.00
C MET A 229 7.25 -3.92 1.00
#